data_AF-A0A151X356-F1
#
_entry.id   AF-A0A151X356-F1
#
_cell.length_a   1.000
_cell.length_b   1.000
_cell.length_c   1.000
_cell.angle_alpha   90.00
_cell.angle_beta   90.00
_cell.angle_gamma   90.00
#
_symmetry.space_group_name_H-M   'P 1'
#
loop_
_entity.id
_entity.type
_entity.pdbx_description
1 polymer ?
#
loop_
_entity_poly.entity_id
_entity_poly.type
_entity_poly.pdbx_seq_one_letter_code
_entity_poly.pdbx_strand_id
1 'polypeptide(L)' 'MFILVCLLPVKPGFCRAAIPRYAYNSASGQCEQFIYTGCHANANNFESMTGCELTCKTI' A
#
# COMPACT_ATOMS: atom_id res chain seq x y z
N MET A 1 2.99 7.20 -15.37
CA MET A 1 4.07 6.64 -14.52
C MET A 1 3.67 6.36 -13.07
N PHE A 2 2.49 6.78 -12.57
CA PHE A 2 1.98 6.48 -11.21
C PHE A 2 1.17 5.18 -11.07
N ILE A 3 0.61 4.68 -12.17
CA ILE A 3 -0.31 3.52 -12.19
C ILE A 3 0.36 2.21 -11.73
N LEU A 4 1.66 2.03 -12.00
CA LEU A 4 2.38 0.79 -11.68
C LEU A 4 2.44 0.50 -10.17
N VAL A 5 2.47 1.53 -9.32
CA VAL A 5 2.55 1.36 -7.85
C VAL A 5 1.36 0.57 -7.32
N CYS A 6 0.17 0.88 -7.84
CA CYS A 6 -1.08 0.30 -7.37
C CYS A 6 -1.28 -1.14 -7.87
N LEU A 7 -0.47 -1.60 -8.83
CA LEU A 7 -0.47 -2.98 -9.30
C LEU A 7 0.56 -3.86 -8.56
N LEU A 8 1.40 -3.26 -7.70
CA LEU A 8 2.37 -4.02 -6.92
C LEU A 8 1.65 -4.81 -5.82
N PRO A 9 2.11 -6.03 -5.49
CA PRO A 9 1.57 -6.77 -4.35
C PRO A 9 1.86 -6.04 -3.04
N VAL A 10 1.04 -6.25 -2.02
CA VAL A 10 1.33 -5.77 -0.67
C VAL A 10 2.61 -6.42 -0.16
N LYS A 11 3.56 -5.61 0.32
CA LYS A 11 4.85 -6.09 0.85
C LYS A 11 5.06 -5.59 2.28
N PRO A 12 4.77 -6.40 3.31
CA PRO A 12 4.99 -6.04 4.71
C PRO A 12 6.45 -5.73 5.06
N GLY A 13 7.41 -6.33 4.35
CA GLY A 13 8.82 -6.29 4.73
C GLY A 13 9.18 -7.38 5.75
N PHE A 14 10.40 -7.32 6.28
CA PHE A 14 10.95 -8.35 7.19
C PHE A 14 11.54 -7.81 8.49
N CYS A 15 11.22 -6.58 8.87
CA CYS A 15 11.56 -6.04 10.18
C CYS A 15 10.55 -6.49 11.25
N ARG A 16 10.55 -5.85 12.44
CA ARG A 16 9.77 -6.29 13.60
C ARG A 16 8.85 -5.23 14.20
N ALA A 17 8.67 -4.08 13.52
CA ALA A 17 7.67 -3.09 13.93
C ALA A 17 6.26 -3.54 13.51
N ALA A 18 5.23 -2.96 14.13
CA ALA A 18 3.84 -3.12 13.70
C ALA A 18 3.26 -1.75 13.38
N ILE A 19 3.39 -1.32 12.12
CA ILE A 19 3.02 0.02 11.68
C ILE A 19 1.79 -0.10 10.75
N PRO A 20 0.62 0.42 11.13
CA PRO A 20 -0.54 0.46 10.24
C PRO A 20 -0.24 1.30 9.00
N ARG A 21 -0.50 0.74 7.82
CA ARG A 21 -0.33 1.38 6.51
C ARG A 21 -1.48 0.97 5.60
N TYR A 22 -1.61 1.64 4.46
CA TYR A 22 -2.62 1.37 3.45
C TYR A 22 -1.98 0.93 2.15
N ALA A 23 -2.59 0.00 1.44
CA ALA A 23 -2.16 -0.44 0.12
C ALA A 23 -3.38 -0.62 -0.76
N TYR A 24 -3.24 -0.36 -2.06
CA TYR A 24 -4.30 -0.60 -3.02
C TYR A 24 -4.38 -2.09 -3.34
N ASN A 25 -5.58 -2.65 -3.26
CA ASN A 25 -5.90 -4.01 -3.65
C ASN A 25 -6.65 -3.96 -4.99
N SER A 26 -5.97 -4.34 -6.08
CA SER A 26 -6.55 -4.35 -7.43
C SER A 26 -7.64 -5.39 -7.63
N ALA A 27 -7.73 -6.41 -6.78
CA ALA A 27 -8.81 -7.40 -6.85
C ALA A 27 -10.13 -6.86 -6.28
N SER A 28 -10.08 -6.07 -5.21
CA SER A 28 -11.26 -5.41 -4.64
C SER A 28 -11.50 -4.01 -5.23
N GLY A 29 -10.49 -3.42 -5.85
CA GLY A 29 -10.50 -2.04 -6.35
C GLY A 29 -10.44 -0.99 -5.24
N GLN A 30 -10.03 -1.37 -4.02
CA GLN A 30 -10.07 -0.51 -2.83
C GLN A 30 -8.69 -0.38 -2.16
N CYS A 31 -8.51 0.71 -1.42
CA CYS A 31 -7.39 0.84 -0.48
C CYS A 31 -7.71 0.12 0.83
N GLU A 32 -6.83 -0.77 1.26
CA GLU A 32 -7.02 -1.64 2.42
C GLU A 32 -5.86 -1.46 3.41
N GLN A 33 -6.15 -1.57 4.71
CA GLN A 33 -5.13 -1.47 5.75
C GLN A 33 -4.32 -2.76 5.85
N PHE A 34 -3.01 -2.65 6.03
CA PHE A 34 -2.10 -3.75 6.34
C PHE A 34 -1.04 -3.34 7.38
N ILE A 35 -0.28 -4.32 7.89
CA ILE A 35 0.83 -4.06 8.82
C ILE A 35 2.16 -4.02 8.06
N TYR A 36 2.80 -2.86 8.08
CA TYR A 36 4.17 -2.67 7.65
C TYR A 36 5.14 -2.96 8.79
N THR A 37 6.17 -3.76 8.49
CA THR A 37 7.15 -4.23 9.48
C THR A 37 8.25 -3.21 9.81
N GLY A 38 8.32 -2.09 9.10
CA GLY A 38 9.29 -1.01 9.34
C GLY A 38 10.49 -0.96 8.39
N CYS A 39 10.69 -1.96 7.52
CA CYS A 39 11.72 -1.88 6.47
C CYS A 39 11.37 -2.71 5.23
N HIS A 40 12.03 -2.43 4.09
CA HIS A 40 11.99 -3.25 2.86
C HIS A 40 10.59 -3.52 2.26
N ALA A 41 9.62 -2.65 2.53
CA ALA A 41 8.38 -2.60 1.77
C ALA A 41 8.64 -2.14 0.32
N ASN A 42 7.63 -2.25 -0.53
CA ASN A 42 7.61 -1.62 -1.85
C ASN A 42 6.77 -0.33 -1.81
N ALA A 43 6.53 0.28 -2.97
CA ALA A 43 5.81 1.54 -3.08
C ALA A 43 4.29 1.45 -2.85
N ASN A 44 3.69 0.25 -2.87
CA ASN A 44 2.27 0.07 -2.51
C ASN A 44 2.13 0.05 -0.98
N ASN A 45 2.49 1.18 -0.37
CA ASN A 45 2.56 1.39 1.07
C ASN A 45 2.38 2.89 1.34
N PHE A 46 1.17 3.27 1.75
CA PHE A 46 0.75 4.63 2.00
C PHE A 46 0.49 4.85 3.49
N GLU A 47 0.80 6.04 3.98
CA GLU A 47 0.60 6.40 5.40
C GLU A 47 -0.85 6.71 5.75
N SER A 48 -1.66 7.08 4.76
CA SER A 48 -3.07 7.42 4.94
C SER A 48 -3.95 6.77 3.88
N MET A 49 -5.20 6.50 4.25
CA MET A 49 -6.23 6.03 3.33
C MET A 49 -6.39 7.00 2.16
N THR A 50 -6.53 8.30 2.45
CA THR A 50 -6.67 9.34 1.43
C THR A 50 -5.49 9.39 0.45
N GLY A 51 -4.25 9.23 0.94
CA GLY A 51 -3.08 9.21 0.07
C GLY A 51 -3.08 8.02 -0.89
N CYS A 52 -3.50 6.85 -0.42
CA CYS A 52 -3.70 5.68 -1.27
C CYS A 52 -4.80 5.92 -2.31
N GLU A 53 -5.97 6.41 -1.89
CA GLU A 53 -7.12 6.63 -2.77
C GLU A 53 -6.82 7.68 -3.85
N LEU A 54 -6.20 8.82 -3.49
CA LEU A 54 -5.81 9.84 -4.45
C LEU A 54 -4.80 9.32 -5.49
N THR A 55 -4.00 8.32 -5.12
CA THR A 55 -2.99 7.74 -6.02
C THR A 55 -3.59 6.65 -6.92
N CYS A 56 -4.51 5.83 -6.40
CA CYS A 56 -4.89 4.55 -7.02
C CYS A 56 -6.38 4.41 -7.38
N LYS A 57 -7.29 5.25 -6.89
CA LYS A 57 -8.75 5.06 -7.05
C LYS A 57 -9.26 5.40 -8.46
N THR A 58 -8.42 5.97 -9.32
CA THR A 58 -8.71 6.25 -10.74
C THR A 58 -8.16 5.19 -11.70
N ILE A 59 -7.76 4.02 -11.17
CA ILE A 59 -7.32 2.84 -11.95
C ILE A 59 -8.50 2.10 -12.54
#